data_AF-A0A955MSY9-F1
#
_entry.id   AF-A0A955MSY9-F1
#
_cell.length_a   1.000
_cell.length_b   1.000
_cell.length_c   1.000
_cell.angle_alpha   90.00
_cell.angle_beta   90.00
_cell.angle_gamma   90.00
#
_symmetry.space_group_name_H-M   'P 1'
#
loop_
_entity.id
_entity.type
_entity.pdbx_description
1 polymer ?
#
loop_
_entity_poly.entity_id
_entity_poly.type
_entity_poly.pdbx_seq_one_letter_code
_entity_poly.pdbx_strand_id
1 'polypeptide(L)' 'MNSRERVEIAIQHREPDQIPVDLGATPSSGISAIAYSNLKKNLGVGAGRTRVYDVVQQLAQPED' A
#
# COMPACT_ATOMS: atom_id res chain seq x y z
N MET A 1 -6.40 8.51 14.65
CA MET A 1 -5.24 7.68 14.28
C MET A 1 -5.13 7.69 12.76
N ASN A 2 -3.99 8.07 12.21
CA ASN A 2 -3.74 7.94 10.77
C ASN A 2 -3.27 6.52 10.43
N SER A 3 -3.21 6.18 9.13
CA SER A 3 -2.83 4.82 8.69
C SER A 3 -1.45 4.38 9.20
N ARG A 4 -0.48 5.29 9.32
CA ARG A 4 0.87 4.99 9.81
C ARG A 4 0.88 4.71 11.31
N GLU A 5 0.27 5.60 12.10
CA GLU A 5 0.14 5.44 13.56
C GLU A 5 -0.50 4.09 13.92
N ARG A 6 -1.49 3.67 13.12
CA ARG A 6 -2.18 2.38 13.29
C ARG A 6 -1.26 1.18 13.18
N VAL A 7 -0.40 1.18 12.16
CA VAL A 7 0.57 0.09 11.94
C VAL A 7 1.60 0.07 13.07
N GLU A 8 2.11 1.25 13.47
CA GLU A 8 3.10 1.37 14.53
C GLU A 8 2.58 0.86 15.89
N ILE A 9 1.35 1.21 16.27
CA ILE A 9 0.70 0.75 17.51
C ILE A 9 0.50 -0.77 17.49
N ALA A 10 0.06 -1.34 16.37
CA ALA A 10 -0.12 -2.79 16.23
C ALA A 10 1.21 -3.55 16.36
N ILE A 11 2.30 -3.06 15.76
CA ILE A 11 3.65 -3.63 15.92
C ILE A 11 4.13 -3.57 17.38
N GLN A 12 3.71 -2.54 18.13
CA GLN A 12 3.96 -2.42 19.56
C GLN A 12 3.03 -3.31 20.42
N HIS A 13 2.25 -4.22 19.81
CA HIS A 13 1.32 -5.13 20.49
C HIS A 13 0.26 -4.40 21.32
N ARG A 14 -0.18 -3.23 20.84
CA ARG A 14 -1.29 -2.44 21.42
C ARG A 14 -2.48 -2.46 20.46
N GLU A 15 -3.70 -2.45 21.00
CA GLU A 15 -4.92 -2.48 20.20
C GLU A 15 -5.10 -1.15 19.42
N PRO A 16 -5.15 -1.17 18.08
CA PRO A 16 -5.41 0.02 17.26
C PRO A 16 -6.90 0.36 17.16
N ASP A 17 -7.23 1.51 16.57
CA ASP A 17 -8.63 1.93 16.33
C ASP A 17 -9.39 1.03 15.35
N GLN A 18 -8.67 0.29 14.50
CA GLN A 18 -9.17 -0.72 13.56
C GLN A 18 -8.00 -1.59 13.07
N ILE A 19 -8.31 -2.67 12.33
CA ILE A 19 -7.29 -3.57 11.77
C ILE A 19 -6.35 -2.79 10.82
N PRO A 20 -5.02 -2.82 11.01
CA PRO A 20 -4.06 -2.23 10.08
C PRO A 20 -4.04 -3.00 8.76
N VAL A 21 -3.87 -2.27 7.66
CA VAL A 21 -3.72 -2.86 6.32
C VAL A 21 -2.31 -2.56 5.83
N ASP A 22 -1.61 -3.63 5.46
CA ASP A 22 -0.29 -3.56 4.84
C ASP A 22 -0.37 -4.14 3.42
N LEU A 23 0.27 -3.45 2.46
CA LEU A 23 0.28 -3.79 1.04
C LEU A 23 1.73 -3.75 0.57
N GLY A 24 2.31 -4.93 0.33
CA GLY A 24 3.68 -5.06 -0.18
C GLY A 24 4.74 -5.49 0.84
N ALA A 25 4.36 -6.03 2.01
CA ALA A 25 5.32 -6.72 2.89
C ALA A 25 6.10 -7.84 2.20
N THR A 26 5.47 -8.51 1.24
CA THR A 26 6.11 -9.50 0.37
C THR A 26 5.83 -9.17 -1.09
N PRO A 27 6.63 -9.73 -2.02
CA PRO A 27 6.37 -9.63 -3.46
C PRO A 27 4.94 -9.99 -3.86
N SER A 28 4.27 -10.90 -3.15
CA SER A 28 2.93 -11.40 -3.48
C SER A 28 1.79 -10.71 -2.71
N SER A 29 2.08 -9.93 -1.67
CA SER A 29 1.06 -9.20 -0.88
C SER A 29 0.89 -7.74 -1.34
N GLY A 30 1.38 -7.42 -2.54
CA GLY A 30 1.28 -6.10 -3.13
C GLY A 30 -0.15 -5.72 -3.57
N ILE A 31 -0.27 -4.52 -4.14
CA ILE A 31 -1.50 -4.02 -4.73
C ILE A 31 -1.45 -4.14 -6.26
N SER A 32 -2.57 -4.51 -6.89
CA SER A 32 -2.65 -4.52 -8.36
C SER A 32 -2.29 -3.14 -8.95
N ALA A 33 -1.56 -3.12 -10.07
CA ALA A 33 -1.18 -1.91 -10.79
C ALA A 33 -2.38 -1.02 -11.14
N ILE A 34 -3.53 -1.61 -11.48
CA ILE A 34 -4.76 -0.88 -11.79
C ILE A 34 -5.30 -0.21 -10.52
N ALA A 35 -5.42 -0.99 -9.44
CA ALA A 35 -5.90 -0.48 -8.16
C ALA A 35 -4.99 0.62 -7.60
N TYR A 36 -3.67 0.45 -7.73
CA TYR A 36 -2.68 1.44 -7.32
C TYR A 36 -2.81 2.74 -8.12
N SER A 37 -2.97 2.66 -9.44
CA SER A 37 -3.19 3.84 -10.28
C SER A 37 -4.44 4.63 -9.87
N ASN A 38 -5.52 3.93 -9.51
CA ASN A 38 -6.73 4.56 -8.99
C ASN A 38 -6.53 5.16 -7.60
N LEU A 39 -5.81 4.47 -6.72
CA LEU A 39 -5.47 4.97 -5.39
C LEU A 39 -4.65 6.26 -5.47
N LYS A 40 -3.63 6.31 -6.35
CA LYS A 40 -2.85 7.52 -6.59
C LYS A 40 -3.71 8.72 -6.98
N LYS A 41 -4.67 8.52 -7.90
CA LYS A 41 -5.62 9.57 -8.31
C LYS A 41 -6.46 10.05 -7.13
N ASN A 42 -6.99 9.13 -6.33
CA ASN A 42 -7.80 9.46 -5.16
C ASN A 42 -7.00 10.21 -4.08
N LEU A 43 -5.71 9.91 -3.91
CA LEU A 43 -4.83 10.55 -2.95
C LEU A 43 -4.16 11.84 -3.51
N GLY A 44 -4.41 12.21 -4.76
CA GLY A 44 -3.77 13.37 -5.39
C GLY A 44 -2.28 13.19 -5.70
N VAL A 45 -1.79 11.95 -5.73
CA VAL A 45 -0.37 11.62 -6.05
C VAL A 45 -0.19 11.66 -7.57
N GLY A 46 0.17 12.84 -8.09
CA GLY A 46 0.34 13.07 -9.53
C GLY A 46 1.73 12.77 -10.08
N ALA A 47 2.74 12.59 -9.24
CA ALA A 47 4.11 12.34 -9.67
C ALA A 47 4.31 10.88 -10.12
N GLY A 48 5.15 10.68 -11.14
CA GLY A 48 5.59 9.35 -11.58
C GLY A 48 4.55 8.56 -12.38
N ARG A 49 4.89 7.29 -12.68
CA ARG A 49 4.03 6.33 -13.39
C ARG A 49 3.92 5.08 -12.54
N THR A 50 2.74 4.49 -12.47
CA THR A 50 2.58 3.16 -11.87
C THR A 50 3.41 2.15 -12.65
N ARG A 51 4.36 1.50 -11.97
CA ARG A 51 5.20 0.45 -12.55
C ARG A 51 4.67 -0.91 -12.12
N VAL A 52 4.81 -1.90 -12.97
CA VAL A 52 4.49 -3.30 -12.65
C VAL A 52 5.78 -3.98 -12.19
N TYR A 53 5.80 -4.45 -10.95
CA TYR A 53 6.90 -5.22 -10.36
C TYR A 53 6.77 -6.70 -10.74
N ASP A 54 5.61 -7.30 -10.45
CA ASP A 54 5.30 -8.68 -10.82
C ASP A 54 4.35 -8.66 -12.02
N VAL A 55 4.85 -9.07 -13.18
CA VAL A 55 4.08 -9.09 -14.44
C VAL A 55 3.02 -10.19 -14.44
N VAL A 56 3.23 -11.30 -13.73
CA VAL A 56 2.27 -12.41 -13.69
C VAL A 56 1.09 -12.02 -12.81
N GLN A 57 1.37 -11.46 -11.63
CA GLN A 57 0.34 -11.06 -10.67
C GLN A 57 -0.18 -9.63 -10.92
N GLN A 58 0.45 -8.89 -11.85
CA GLN A 58 0.15 -7.49 -12.16
C GLN A 58 0.26 -6.58 -10.93
N LEU A 59 1.26 -6.81 -10.09
CA LEU A 59 1.46 -6.06 -8.85
C LEU A 59 2.26 -4.77 -9.10
N ALA A 60 1.85 -3.69 -8.45
CA ALA A 60 2.50 -2.39 -8.53
C ALA A 60 3.82 -2.38 -7.76
N GLN A 61 4.78 -1.59 -8.26
CA GLN A 61 5.85 -1.03 -7.45
C GLN A 61 5.40 0.37 -6.97
N PRO A 62 5.14 0.57 -5.67
CA PRO A 62 4.91 1.90 -5.11
C PRO A 62 6.13 2.80 -5.29
N GLU A 63 5.90 4.11 -5.33
CA GLU A 63 6.97 5.11 -5.28
C GLU A 63 7.69 5.10 -3.91
N ASP A 64 8.96 5.53 -3.88
CA ASP A 64 9.77 5.68 -2.66
C ASP A 64 9.34 6.87 -1.79
#